data_AF-A0A0A6ZSE2-F1
#
_entry.id   AF-A0A0A6ZSE2-F1
#
_cell.length_a   1.000
_cell.length_b   1.000
_cell.length_c   1.000
_cell.angle_alpha   90.00
_cell.angle_beta   90.00
_cell.angle_gamma   90.00
#
_symmetry.space_group_name_H-M   'P 1'
#
loop_
_entity.id
_entity.type
_entity.pdbx_description
1 polymer ?
#
loop_
_entity_poly.entity_id
_entity_poly.type
_entity_poly.pdbx_seq_one_letter_code
_entity_poly.pdbx_strand_id
1 'polypeptide(L)' 'MVKNPKGHDRFRCRDCHRVFQLTYTYEARKPGIKELITEMAFNGAGVRDTARTLKIGINTVIRTLKNSRQSE' A
#
# COMPACT_ATOMS: atom_id res chain seq x y z
N MET A 1 -22.64 1.71 -3.96
CA MET A 1 -21.38 2.32 -4.48
C MET A 1 -21.27 3.70 -3.85
N VAL A 2 -20.21 3.98 -3.10
CA VAL A 2 -20.01 5.30 -2.46
C VAL A 2 -18.85 5.99 -3.16
N LYS A 3 -19.09 7.18 -3.71
CA LYS A 3 -18.04 7.99 -4.32
C LYS A 3 -17.31 8.82 -3.27
N ASN A 4 -15.99 8.84 -3.33
CA ASN A 4 -15.18 9.77 -2.55
C ASN A 4 -15.34 11.20 -3.11
N PRO A 5 -15.03 12.29 -2.37
CA PRO A 5 -15.08 13.66 -2.92
C PRO A 5 -14.19 13.87 -4.16
N LYS A 6 -13.20 12.99 -4.37
CA LYS A 6 -12.36 12.95 -5.60
C LYS A 6 -12.99 12.14 -6.76
N GLY A 7 -14.26 11.77 -6.68
CA GLY A 7 -14.97 11.03 -7.73
C GLY A 7 -14.71 9.52 -7.81
N HIS A 8 -13.76 8.98 -7.05
CA HIS A 8 -13.45 7.54 -7.07
C HIS A 8 -14.52 6.69 -6.40
N ASP A 9 -14.91 5.61 -7.07
CA ASP A 9 -15.83 4.60 -6.53
C ASP A 9 -15.16 3.74 -5.45
N ARG A 10 -15.88 3.54 -4.35
CA ARG A 10 -15.53 2.60 -3.30
C ARG A 10 -16.48 1.41 -3.34
N PHE A 11 -15.89 0.23 -3.29
CA PHE A 11 -16.56 -1.06 -3.31
C PHE A 11 -16.41 -1.70 -1.94
N ARG A 12 -17.44 -2.44 -1.51
CA ARG A 12 -17.41 -3.23 -0.28
C ARG A 12 -17.53 -4.69 -0.66
N CYS A 13 -16.58 -5.51 -0.22
CA CYS A 13 -16.67 -6.95 -0.40
C CYS A 13 -17.87 -7.51 0.38
N ARG A 14 -18.61 -8.43 -0.24
CA ARG A 14 -19.79 -9.06 0.39
C ARG A 14 -19.38 -10.01 1.52
N ASP A 15 -18.29 -10.74 1.34
CA ASP A 15 -17.88 -11.82 2.25
C ASP A 15 -17.04 -11.31 3.42
N CYS A 16 -16.05 -10.44 3.15
CA CYS A 16 -15.15 -9.95 4.19
C CYS A 16 -15.46 -8.53 4.66
N HIS A 17 -16.50 -7.89 4.08
CA HIS A 17 -16.97 -6.55 4.46
C HIS A 17 -15.96 -5.41 4.37
N ARG A 18 -14.75 -5.64 3.83
CA ARG A 18 -13.71 -4.64 3.60
C ARG A 18 -14.08 -3.72 2.44
N VAL A 19 -13.67 -2.45 2.56
CA VAL A 19 -13.88 -1.43 1.52
C VAL A 19 -12.58 -1.19 0.75
N PHE A 20 -12.67 -1.16 -0.57
CA PHE A 20 -11.54 -0.96 -1.47
C PHE A 20 -11.92 -0.08 -2.68
N GLN A 21 -10.93 0.36 -3.44
CA GLN A 21 -11.11 1.06 -4.71
C GLN A 21 -10.58 0.18 -5.84
N LEU A 22 -11.19 0.21 -7.02
CA LEU A 22 -10.63 -0.47 -8.20
C LEU A 22 -9.49 0.34 -8.82
N THR A 23 -9.64 1.67 -8.84
CA THR A 23 -8.65 2.60 -9.38
C THR A 23 -8.12 3.50 -8.27
N TYR A 24 -6.96 3.17 -7.72
CA TYR A 24 -6.27 4.02 -6.75
C TYR A 24 -5.45 5.09 -7.48
N THR A 25 -5.60 6.35 -7.08
CA THR A 25 -4.72 7.45 -7.54
C THR A 25 -3.30 7.31 -7.00
N TYR A 26 -3.16 6.73 -5.80
CA TYR A 26 -1.89 6.61 -5.10
C TYR A 26 -1.47 5.15 -5.05
N GLU A 27 -0.38 4.81 -5.74
CA GLU A 27 0.19 3.46 -5.81
C GLU A 27 0.38 2.84 -4.42
N ALA A 28 0.91 3.61 -3.46
CA ALA A 28 1.11 3.21 -2.07
C ALA A 28 -0.13 2.70 -1.32
N ARG A 29 -1.35 2.98 -1.83
CA ARG A 29 -2.61 2.57 -1.21
C ARG A 29 -3.23 1.34 -1.85
N LYS A 30 -2.66 0.84 -2.96
CA LYS A 30 -3.11 -0.40 -3.58
C LYS A 30 -2.91 -1.56 -2.59
N PRO A 31 -3.83 -2.55 -2.60
CA PRO A 31 -3.66 -3.76 -1.82
C PRO A 31 -2.36 -4.47 -2.23
N GLY A 32 -1.65 -5.07 -1.27
CA GLY A 32 -0.41 -5.82 -1.54
C GLY A 32 0.88 -4.99 -1.52
N ILE A 33 0.81 -3.65 -1.62
CA ILE A 33 2.03 -2.82 -1.69
C ILE A 33 2.80 -2.83 -0.36
N LYS A 34 2.12 -2.93 0.78
CA LYS A 34 2.81 -2.95 2.08
C LYS A 34 3.58 -4.26 2.26
N GLU A 35 2.95 -5.36 1.90
CA GLU A 35 3.49 -6.72 1.94
C GLU A 35 4.69 -6.83 0.98
N LEU A 36 4.57 -6.25 -0.22
CA LEU A 36 5.66 -6.20 -1.19
C LEU A 36 6.85 -5.35 -0.69
N ILE A 37 6.60 -4.23 0.00
CA ILE A 37 7.68 -3.44 0.62
C ILE A 37 8.45 -4.29 1.64
N THR A 38 7.75 -5.04 2.49
CA THR A 38 8.37 -5.89 3.50
C THR A 38 9.15 -7.06 2.88
N GLU A 39 8.59 -7.69 1.83
CA GLU A 39 9.26 -8.76 1.09
C GLU A 39 10.53 -8.28 0.40
N MET A 40 10.46 -7.13 -0.29
CA MET A 40 11.64 -6.54 -0.91
C MET A 40 12.73 -6.23 0.11
N ALA A 41 12.37 -5.67 1.27
CA ALA A 41 13.34 -5.41 2.34
C ALA A 41 13.92 -6.71 2.92
N PHE A 42 13.12 -7.77 3.07
CA PHE A 42 13.56 -9.09 3.51
C PHE A 42 14.55 -9.70 2.51
N ASN A 43 14.32 -9.49 1.22
CA ASN A 43 15.21 -9.92 0.12
C ASN A 43 16.43 -9.00 -0.07
N GLY A 44 16.71 -8.10 0.86
CA GLY A 44 17.90 -7.25 0.85
C GLY A 44 17.78 -5.96 0.00
N ALA A 45 16.61 -5.64 -0.53
CA ALA A 45 16.42 -4.39 -1.27
C ALA A 45 16.50 -3.18 -0.33
N GLY A 46 17.26 -2.16 -0.74
CA GLY A 46 17.40 -0.92 0.02
C GLY A 46 16.16 -0.02 -0.09
N VAL A 47 15.91 0.80 0.93
CA VAL A 47 14.75 1.71 1.01
C VAL A 47 14.56 2.57 -0.26
N ARG A 48 15.66 3.13 -0.79
CA ARG A 48 15.62 3.98 -2.00
C ARG A 48 15.31 3.18 -3.26
N ASP A 49 15.78 1.93 -3.32
CA ASP A 49 15.54 1.04 -4.44
C ASP A 49 14.06 0.61 -4.49
N THR A 50 13.53 0.14 -3.36
CA THR A 50 12.10 -0.17 -3.20
C THR A 50 11.20 1.01 -3.57
N ALA A 51 11.55 2.22 -3.13
CA ALA A 51 10.79 3.43 -3.45
C ALA A 51 10.76 3.70 -4.97
N ARG A 52 11.90 3.52 -5.66
CA ARG A 52 12.01 3.71 -7.11
C ARG A 52 11.24 2.63 -7.87
N THR A 53 11.43 1.37 -7.51
CA THR A 53 10.79 0.21 -8.16
C THR A 53 9.26 0.28 -8.05
N LEU A 54 8.75 0.62 -6.86
CA LEU A 54 7.30 0.71 -6.61
C LEU A 54 6.71 2.09 -6.96
N LYS A 55 7.53 3.05 -7.38
CA LYS A 55 7.11 4.44 -7.69
C LYS A 55 6.33 5.10 -6.54
N ILE A 56 6.82 4.90 -5.31
CA ILE A 56 6.22 5.46 -4.09
C ILE A 56 7.23 6.36 -3.35
N GLY A 57 6.72 7.20 -2.44
CA GLY A 57 7.57 8.05 -1.63
C GLY A 57 8.45 7.25 -0.66
N ILE A 58 9.71 7.67 -0.49
CA ILE A 58 10.66 7.07 0.47
C ILE A 58 10.08 7.03 1.89
N ASN A 59 9.38 8.09 2.31
CA ASN A 59 8.73 8.14 3.62
C ASN A 59 7.65 7.07 3.82
N THR A 60 6.98 6.65 2.74
CA THR A 60 6.02 5.54 2.78
C THR A 60 6.74 4.23 3.06
N VAL A 61 7.86 3.95 2.37
CA VAL A 61 8.67 2.74 2.59
C VAL A 61 9.16 2.69 4.03
N ILE A 62 9.78 3.77 4.53
CA ILE A 62 10.29 3.86 5.90
C ILE A 62 9.17 3.62 6.92
N ARG A 63 8.00 4.26 6.74
CA ARG A 63 6.86 4.09 7.65
C ARG A 63 6.35 2.67 7.66
N THR A 64 6.20 2.04 6.49
CA THR A 64 5.77 0.64 6.39
C THR A 64 6.73 -0.29 7.14
N LEU A 65 8.04 -0.13 6.94
CA LEU A 65 9.05 -0.96 7.61
C LEU A 65 9.13 -0.71 9.13
N LYS A 66 8.86 0.52 9.59
CA LYS A 66 8.77 0.81 11.04
C LYS A 66 7.54 0.17 11.68
N ASN A 67 6.42 0.13 10.96
CA ASN A 67 5.16 -0.43 11.46
C ASN A 67 5.14 -1.96 11.39
N SER A 68 5.81 -2.57 10.41
CA SER A 68 5.90 -4.03 10.31
C SER A 68 6.63 -4.64 11.51
N ARG A 69 7.64 -3.93 12.05
CA ARG A 69 8.38 -4.35 13.26
C ARG A 69 7.61 -4.18 14.57
N GLN A 70 6.47 -3.48 14.58
CA GLN A 70 5.64 -3.26 15.78
C GLN A 70 4.47 -4.25 15.85
N SER A 71 4.28 -5.07 14.82
CA SER A 71 3.20 -6.06 14.76
C SER A 71 3.67 -7.47 15.18
N GLU A 72 4.89 -7.57 15.71
CA GLU A 72 5.45 -8.72 16.43
C GLU A 72 5.36 -8.51 17.94
#